data_AF-A0A536T316-F1
#
_entry.id   AF-A0A536T316-F1
#
_cell.length_a   1.000
_cell.length_b   1.000
_cell.length_c   1.000
_cell.angle_alpha   90.00
_cell.angle_beta   90.00
_cell.angle_gamma   90.00
#
_symmetry.space_group_name_H-M   'P 1'
#
loop_
_entity.id
_entity.type
_entity.pdbx_description
1 polymer ?
#
loop_
_entity_poly.entity_id
_entity_poly.type
_entity_poly.pdbx_seq_one_letter_code
_entity_poly.pdbx_strand_id
1 'polypeptide(L)'
;MHSGFHAQRNGDAVDPCEAEQAVKKYALAIDALGTVEPSSSDATSAVAAIARIQPQAIVMYASYKASAEFVRGMRAAQSYAQLSIVGATALAKELGNEVRGIGVSQIVPFPWNIGVPIVKEYQTVMKAETGKSECSFLTLESYLSARILVEGLRRAGRDLTREKLIPALETMHDVNFGGFRVSFSRTNHEASKFVELTVIGKDGQILR
;
A
#
# COMPACT_ATOMS: atom_id res chain seq x y z
N MET A 1 -13.36 -25.98 -28.47
CA MET A 1 -13.40 -24.50 -28.36
C MET A 1 -13.88 -24.14 -26.96
N HIS A 2 -12.98 -24.14 -25.97
CA HIS A 2 -13.29 -23.66 -24.62
C HIS A 2 -12.84 -22.20 -24.56
N SER A 3 -13.79 -21.29 -24.63
CA SER A 3 -13.55 -19.85 -24.47
C SER A 3 -13.27 -19.59 -22.99
N GLY A 4 -11.99 -19.41 -22.66
CA GLY A 4 -11.56 -18.92 -21.36
C GLY A 4 -11.93 -17.45 -21.24
N PHE A 5 -12.92 -17.15 -20.39
CA PHE A 5 -13.22 -15.80 -19.97
C PHE A 5 -12.03 -15.27 -19.16
N HIS A 6 -11.30 -14.32 -19.76
CA HIS A 6 -10.30 -13.53 -19.06
C HIS A 6 -10.99 -12.72 -17.95
N ALA A 7 -10.70 -13.05 -16.70
CA ALA A 7 -11.04 -12.22 -15.55
C ALA A 7 -10.29 -10.88 -15.70
N GLN A 8 -11.05 -9.84 -16.02
CA GLN A 8 -10.61 -8.46 -15.99
C GLN A 8 -10.28 -8.12 -14.52
N ARG A 9 -9.00 -7.92 -14.21
CA ARG A 9 -8.55 -7.44 -12.90
C ARG A 9 -9.08 -6.02 -12.71
N ASN A 10 -10.14 -5.86 -11.93
CA ASN A 10 -10.37 -4.59 -11.27
C ASN A 10 -9.42 -4.53 -10.08
N GLY A 11 -8.43 -3.65 -10.20
CA GLY A 11 -7.56 -3.29 -9.09
C GLY A 11 -8.38 -2.71 -7.94
N ASP A 12 -7.77 -2.75 -6.77
CA ASP A 12 -8.18 -2.06 -5.55
C ASP A 12 -9.07 -2.84 -4.58
N ALA A 13 -9.14 -4.16 -4.67
CA ALA A 13 -9.48 -5.05 -3.55
C ALA A 13 -8.36 -6.07 -3.35
N VAL A 14 -8.00 -6.43 -2.11
CA VAL A 14 -7.40 -7.76 -1.90
C VAL A 14 -8.46 -8.74 -2.33
N ASP A 15 -8.23 -9.41 -3.45
CA ASP A 15 -9.07 -10.53 -3.87
C ASP A 15 -9.07 -11.52 -2.70
N PRO A 16 -10.23 -11.89 -2.14
CA PRO A 16 -10.32 -12.93 -1.11
C PRO A 16 -9.50 -14.17 -1.50
N CYS A 17 -9.39 -14.46 -2.79
CA CYS A 17 -8.55 -15.52 -3.34
C CYS A 17 -7.05 -15.36 -3.02
N GLU A 18 -6.47 -14.16 -3.07
CA GLU A 18 -5.06 -13.93 -2.75
C GLU A 18 -4.76 -14.08 -1.26
N ALA A 19 -5.63 -13.51 -0.41
CA ALA A 19 -5.51 -13.66 1.05
C ALA A 19 -5.64 -15.14 1.46
N GLU A 20 -6.61 -15.86 0.88
CA GLU A 20 -6.77 -17.29 1.09
C GLU A 20 -5.55 -18.10 0.63
N GLN A 21 -4.98 -17.77 -0.53
CA GLN A 21 -3.76 -18.40 -1.02
C GLN A 21 -2.57 -18.13 -0.09
N ALA A 22 -2.47 -16.92 0.46
CA ALA A 22 -1.40 -16.55 1.38
C ALA A 22 -1.47 -17.35 2.69
N VAL A 23 -2.63 -17.45 3.33
CA VAL A 23 -2.77 -18.18 4.60
C VAL A 23 -2.57 -19.68 4.43
N LYS A 24 -2.99 -20.26 3.30
CA LYS A 24 -2.78 -21.69 2.98
C LYS A 24 -1.31 -22.08 2.96
N LYS A 25 -0.40 -21.19 2.54
CA LYS A 25 1.06 -21.44 2.57
C LYS A 25 1.60 -21.68 3.99
N TYR A 26 0.88 -21.18 5.00
CA TYR A 26 1.23 -21.33 6.40
C TYR A 26 0.33 -22.33 7.14
N ALA A 27 -0.43 -23.15 6.42
CA ALA A 27 -1.43 -24.06 6.98
C ALA A 27 -2.48 -23.36 7.88
N LEU A 28 -2.80 -22.10 7.56
CA LEU A 28 -3.84 -21.31 8.20
C LEU A 28 -5.06 -21.17 7.29
N ALA A 29 -6.19 -20.82 7.89
CA ALA A 29 -7.44 -20.49 7.20
C ALA A 29 -7.95 -19.12 7.66
N ILE A 30 -8.80 -18.49 6.85
CA ILE A 30 -9.52 -17.27 7.26
C ILE A 30 -10.78 -17.71 7.99
N ASP A 31 -10.88 -17.38 9.28
CA ASP A 31 -11.99 -17.82 10.13
C ASP A 31 -13.30 -17.05 9.86
N ALA A 32 -13.20 -15.78 9.44
CA ALA A 32 -14.34 -14.97 9.04
C ALA A 32 -13.93 -13.84 8.09
N LEU A 33 -14.88 -13.39 7.27
CA LEU A 33 -14.76 -12.24 6.40
C LEU A 33 -15.80 -11.19 6.78
N GLY A 34 -15.35 -9.93 6.88
CA GLY A 34 -16.21 -8.76 7.03
C GLY A 34 -15.95 -7.80 5.88
N THR A 35 -17.01 -7.30 5.26
CA THR A 35 -16.91 -6.41 4.10
C THR A 35 -17.39 -5.01 4.43
N VAL A 36 -16.72 -4.02 3.85
CA VAL A 36 -17.13 -2.60 3.87
C VAL A 36 -17.30 -2.16 2.43
N GLU A 37 -18.35 -1.39 2.14
CA GLU A 37 -18.55 -0.84 0.80
C GLU A 37 -17.43 0.18 0.48
N PRO A 38 -16.80 0.14 -0.71
CA PRO A 38 -15.62 0.95 -1.01
C PRO A 38 -15.80 2.48 -0.81
N SER A 39 -17.01 2.99 -1.04
CA SER A 39 -17.38 4.40 -0.90
C SER A 39 -17.81 4.78 0.52
N SER A 40 -17.94 3.81 1.43
CA SER A 40 -18.49 3.98 2.78
C SER A 40 -17.40 3.91 3.84
N SER A 41 -17.63 4.62 4.95
CA SER A 41 -16.89 4.42 6.21
C SER A 41 -17.63 3.54 7.20
N ASP A 42 -18.88 3.14 6.91
CA ASP A 42 -19.67 2.31 7.82
C ASP A 42 -19.13 0.88 7.89
N ALA A 43 -18.49 0.58 9.01
CA ALA A 43 -17.93 -0.73 9.30
C ALA A 43 -18.84 -1.62 10.17
N THR A 44 -20.06 -1.19 10.48
CA THR A 44 -20.93 -1.85 11.47
C THR A 44 -21.17 -3.32 11.16
N SER A 45 -21.49 -3.64 9.90
CA SER A 45 -21.72 -5.02 9.46
C SER A 45 -20.46 -5.88 9.55
N ALA A 46 -19.29 -5.33 9.20
CA ALA A 46 -18.01 -6.02 9.32
C ALA A 46 -17.66 -6.29 10.79
N VAL A 47 -17.85 -5.29 11.67
CA VAL A 47 -17.66 -5.45 13.12
C VAL A 47 -18.55 -6.55 13.66
N ALA A 48 -19.84 -6.55 13.31
CA ALA A 48 -20.80 -7.56 13.76
C ALA A 48 -20.44 -8.98 13.28
N ALA A 49 -19.89 -9.12 12.08
CA ALA A 49 -19.45 -10.40 11.54
C ALA A 49 -18.21 -10.93 12.28
N ILE A 50 -17.19 -10.09 12.45
CA ILE A 50 -15.89 -10.49 12.99
C ILE A 50 -15.90 -10.61 14.52
N ALA A 51 -16.65 -9.76 15.24
CA ALA A 51 -16.69 -9.79 16.70
C ALA A 51 -17.20 -11.12 17.28
N ARG A 52 -18.00 -11.87 16.52
CA ARG A 52 -18.57 -13.17 16.95
C ARG A 52 -17.52 -14.26 17.13
N ILE A 53 -16.40 -14.19 16.41
CA ILE A 53 -15.36 -15.23 16.43
C ILE A 53 -14.16 -14.88 17.31
N GLN A 54 -14.10 -13.65 17.83
CA GLN A 54 -13.02 -13.17 18.73
C GLN A 54 -11.62 -13.48 18.19
N PRO A 55 -11.24 -12.97 17.01
CA PRO A 55 -9.99 -13.35 16.36
C PRO A 55 -8.77 -12.77 17.10
N GLN A 56 -7.66 -13.48 17.03
CA GLN A 56 -6.37 -13.01 17.58
C GLN A 56 -5.79 -11.86 16.76
N ALA A 57 -5.95 -11.91 15.43
CA ALA A 57 -5.45 -10.88 14.53
C ALA A 57 -6.45 -10.60 13.41
N ILE A 58 -6.48 -9.36 12.93
CA ILE A 58 -7.32 -8.94 11.81
C ILE A 58 -6.44 -8.25 10.78
N VAL A 59 -6.49 -8.75 9.55
CA VAL A 59 -5.89 -8.08 8.38
C VAL A 59 -6.97 -7.26 7.70
N MET A 60 -6.68 -5.99 7.49
CA MET A 60 -7.63 -5.01 6.99
C MET A 60 -7.17 -4.47 5.64
N TYR A 61 -8.11 -4.49 4.70
CA TYR A 61 -7.99 -3.83 3.42
C TYR A 61 -9.19 -2.90 3.27
N ALA A 62 -9.03 -1.66 3.72
CA ALA A 62 -10.08 -0.65 3.70
C ALA A 62 -9.47 0.75 3.73
N SER A 63 -10.29 1.77 3.44
CA SER A 63 -9.88 3.17 3.63
C SER A 63 -9.52 3.44 5.09
N TYR A 64 -8.72 4.48 5.37
CA TYR A 64 -8.40 4.85 6.76
C TYR A 64 -9.65 5.14 7.61
N LYS A 65 -10.72 5.70 7.01
CA LYS A 65 -11.97 6.00 7.74
C LYS A 65 -12.73 4.74 8.13
N ALA A 66 -12.97 3.84 7.17
CA ALA A 66 -13.59 2.55 7.44
C ALA A 66 -12.77 1.74 8.44
N SER A 67 -11.44 1.80 8.31
CA SER A 67 -10.53 1.14 9.23
C SER A 67 -10.65 1.69 10.65
N ALA A 68 -10.73 3.01 10.79
CA ALA A 68 -10.88 3.63 12.11
C ALA A 68 -12.22 3.26 12.76
N GLU A 69 -13.33 3.32 12.02
CA GLU A 69 -14.64 2.90 12.50
C GLU A 69 -14.66 1.42 12.92
N PHE A 70 -14.02 0.55 12.12
CA PHE A 70 -13.90 -0.86 12.47
C PHE A 70 -13.10 -1.07 13.76
N VAL A 71 -11.94 -0.41 13.90
CA VAL A 71 -11.09 -0.50 15.09
C VAL A 71 -11.84 -0.02 16.34
N ARG A 72 -12.57 1.12 16.25
CA ARG A 72 -13.40 1.64 17.35
C ARG A 72 -14.55 0.70 17.72
N GLY A 73 -15.15 0.04 16.73
CA GLY A 73 -16.23 -0.92 16.94
C GLY A 73 -15.78 -2.25 17.55
N MET A 74 -14.52 -2.62 17.37
CA MET A 74 -13.97 -3.90 17.83
C MET A 74 -13.40 -3.80 19.25
N ARG A 75 -14.05 -4.48 20.19
CA ARG A 75 -13.63 -4.49 21.62
C ARG A 75 -12.63 -5.59 21.99
N ALA A 76 -12.39 -6.57 21.10
CA ALA A 76 -11.80 -7.86 21.48
C ALA A 76 -10.60 -8.31 20.63
N ALA A 77 -10.21 -7.57 19.58
CA ALA A 77 -9.07 -8.00 18.76
C ALA A 77 -7.74 -7.67 19.45
N GLN A 78 -6.79 -8.61 19.40
CA GLN A 78 -5.48 -8.43 20.03
C GLN A 78 -4.49 -7.70 19.11
N SER A 79 -4.67 -7.78 17.79
CA SER A 79 -3.75 -7.20 16.80
C SER A 79 -4.45 -6.83 15.50
N TYR A 80 -4.04 -5.70 14.92
CA TYR A 80 -4.50 -5.25 13.60
C TYR A 80 -3.31 -5.10 12.66
N ALA A 81 -3.48 -5.58 11.43
CA ALA A 81 -2.56 -5.37 10.32
C ALA A 81 -3.29 -4.69 9.17
N GLN A 82 -2.63 -3.73 8.55
CA GLN A 82 -3.14 -2.94 7.43
C GLN A 82 -2.19 -3.02 6.25
N LEU A 83 -2.75 -2.80 5.06
CA LEU A 83 -1.96 -2.69 3.84
C LEU A 83 -1.61 -1.23 3.53
N SER A 84 -0.62 -1.02 2.65
CA SER A 84 -0.05 0.31 2.37
C SER A 84 -1.10 1.34 1.95
N ILE A 85 -2.14 0.89 1.25
CA ILE A 85 -3.23 1.72 0.74
C ILE A 85 -3.99 2.48 1.84
N VAL A 86 -3.97 2.00 3.08
CA VAL A 86 -4.68 2.68 4.18
C VAL A 86 -4.14 4.10 4.40
N GLY A 87 -2.86 4.33 4.11
CA GLY A 87 -2.16 5.56 4.47
C GLY A 87 -1.95 5.66 5.97
N ALA A 88 -0.83 5.12 6.46
CA ALA A 88 -0.52 5.04 7.90
C ALA A 88 -0.59 6.40 8.63
N THR A 89 -0.14 7.49 8.00
CA THR A 89 -0.21 8.85 8.58
C THR A 89 -1.66 9.33 8.73
N ALA A 90 -2.52 9.06 7.75
CA ALA A 90 -3.93 9.43 7.81
C ALA A 90 -4.68 8.60 8.87
N LEU A 91 -4.40 7.29 8.93
CA LEU A 91 -4.94 6.40 9.94
C LEU A 91 -4.52 6.81 11.35
N ALA A 92 -3.24 7.15 11.56
CA ALA A 92 -2.73 7.64 12.85
C ALA A 92 -3.43 8.92 13.31
N LYS A 93 -3.66 9.86 12.39
CA LYS A 93 -4.39 11.10 12.69
C LYS A 93 -5.86 10.83 13.03
N GLU A 94 -6.49 9.90 12.31
CA GLU A 94 -7.90 9.55 12.51
C GLU A 94 -8.12 8.84 13.86
N LEU A 95 -7.34 7.82 14.18
CA LEU A 95 -7.52 7.01 15.38
C LEU A 95 -6.91 7.62 16.66
N GLY A 96 -5.98 8.57 16.54
CA GLY A 96 -5.31 9.16 17.70
C GLY A 96 -4.68 8.09 18.58
N ASN A 97 -5.08 8.03 19.86
CA ASN A 97 -4.53 7.06 20.82
C ASN A 97 -4.87 5.60 20.51
N GLU A 98 -5.96 5.35 19.77
CA GLU A 98 -6.45 4.01 19.44
C GLU A 98 -5.62 3.33 18.34
N VAL A 99 -4.75 4.08 17.66
CA VAL A 99 -3.93 3.55 16.56
C VAL A 99 -2.75 2.70 17.04
N ARG A 100 -2.42 2.77 18.34
CA ARG A 100 -1.19 2.18 18.86
C ARG A 100 -1.14 0.67 18.61
N GLY A 101 -0.05 0.19 18.03
CA GLY A 101 0.22 -1.22 17.78
C GLY A 101 -0.30 -1.73 16.44
N ILE A 102 -1.00 -0.90 15.65
CA ILE A 102 -1.43 -1.29 14.31
C ILE A 102 -0.19 -1.40 13.40
N GLY A 103 0.01 -2.59 12.84
CA GLY A 103 1.03 -2.84 11.84
C GLY A 103 0.56 -2.41 10.45
N VAL A 104 1.44 -1.79 9.66
CA VAL A 104 1.15 -1.39 8.28
C VAL A 104 2.28 -1.83 7.37
N SER A 105 1.97 -2.62 6.35
CA SER A 105 2.94 -2.95 5.29
C SER A 105 3.16 -1.73 4.39
N GLN A 106 4.40 -1.41 4.10
CA GLN A 106 4.81 -0.27 3.27
C GLN A 106 5.51 -0.77 2.02
N ILE A 107 5.22 -0.15 0.88
CA ILE A 107 5.77 -0.52 -0.43
C ILE A 107 6.82 0.47 -0.95
N VAL A 108 7.15 1.47 -0.12
CA VAL A 108 8.22 2.45 -0.34
C VAL A 108 9.07 2.60 0.92
N PRO A 109 10.33 3.06 0.80
CA PRO A 109 11.19 3.29 1.97
C PRO A 109 10.56 4.25 2.97
N PHE A 110 11.04 4.20 4.23
CA PHE A 110 10.58 5.10 5.28
C PHE A 110 10.74 6.59 4.88
N PRO A 111 9.64 7.36 4.71
CA PRO A 111 9.67 8.71 4.11
C PRO A 111 10.47 9.77 4.88
N TRP A 112 10.83 9.47 6.13
CA TRP A 112 11.60 10.35 7.00
C TRP A 112 13.08 9.94 7.11
N ASN A 113 13.48 8.83 6.50
CA ASN A 113 14.88 8.39 6.49
C ASN A 113 15.67 9.10 5.38
N ILE A 114 16.17 10.31 5.67
CA ILE A 114 17.01 11.09 4.75
C ILE A 114 18.36 10.44 4.42
N GLY A 115 18.73 9.34 5.07
CA GLY A 115 19.89 8.52 4.71
C GLY A 115 19.69 7.78 3.38
N VAL A 116 18.44 7.59 2.94
CA VAL A 116 18.13 7.04 1.61
C VAL A 116 18.10 8.18 0.59
N PRO A 117 18.96 8.16 -0.45
CA PRO A 117 19.08 9.27 -1.40
C PRO A 117 17.76 9.73 -2.05
N ILE A 118 16.89 8.80 -2.45
CA ILE A 118 15.60 9.16 -3.06
C ILE A 118 14.64 9.83 -2.08
N VAL A 119 14.71 9.47 -0.80
CA VAL A 119 13.91 10.11 0.25
C VAL A 119 14.39 11.54 0.48
N LYS A 120 15.72 11.75 0.52
CA LYS A 120 16.30 13.09 0.64
C LYS A 120 15.93 13.99 -0.54
N GLU A 121 16.01 13.46 -1.76
CA GLU A 121 15.63 14.18 -2.97
C GLU A 121 14.13 14.54 -2.94
N TYR A 122 13.28 13.56 -2.64
CA TYR A 122 11.84 13.74 -2.47
C TYR A 122 11.50 14.87 -1.49
N GLN A 123 12.08 14.87 -0.29
CA GLN A 123 11.80 15.92 0.71
C GLN A 123 12.27 17.30 0.23
N THR A 124 13.40 17.36 -0.48
CA THR A 124 13.93 18.61 -1.02
C THR A 124 13.00 19.18 -2.08
N VAL A 125 12.55 18.36 -3.03
CA VAL A 125 11.62 18.76 -4.09
C VAL A 125 10.26 19.14 -3.51
N MET A 126 9.69 18.34 -2.60
CA MET A 126 8.41 18.66 -1.95
C MET A 126 8.42 20.03 -1.30
N LYS A 127 9.47 20.33 -0.54
CA LYS A 127 9.62 21.63 0.14
C LYS A 127 9.76 22.77 -0.86
N ALA A 128 10.57 22.60 -1.90
CA ALA A 128 10.82 23.62 -2.91
C ALA A 128 9.58 23.94 -3.75
N GLU A 129 8.85 22.92 -4.20
CA GLU A 129 7.75 23.06 -5.16
C GLU A 129 6.40 23.37 -4.51
N THR A 130 6.17 22.90 -3.27
CA THR A 130 4.85 23.04 -2.61
C THR A 130 4.87 23.93 -1.38
N GLY A 131 6.04 24.25 -0.84
CA GLY A 131 6.18 24.89 0.46
C GLY A 131 5.73 24.03 1.65
N LYS A 132 5.24 22.80 1.41
CA LYS A 132 4.77 21.87 2.44
C LYS A 132 5.88 20.95 2.89
N SER A 133 5.86 20.61 4.18
CA SER A 133 6.73 19.63 4.82
C SER A 133 6.02 18.31 5.16
N GLU A 134 4.74 18.17 4.82
CA GLU A 134 3.94 16.98 5.09
C GLU A 134 4.38 15.82 4.20
N CYS A 135 5.35 15.06 4.70
CA CYS A 135 5.81 13.83 4.07
C CYS A 135 4.98 12.64 4.55
N SER A 136 4.71 11.70 3.66
CA SER A 136 3.99 10.46 3.94
C SER A 136 4.41 9.37 2.94
N PHE A 137 4.04 8.12 3.24
CA PHE A 137 4.25 6.99 2.32
C PHE A 137 3.58 7.24 0.97
N LEU A 138 2.32 7.72 0.99
CA LEU A 138 1.54 8.00 -0.23
C LEU A 138 2.21 9.05 -1.12
N THR A 139 2.72 10.13 -0.53
CA THR A 139 3.39 11.20 -1.29
C THR A 139 4.76 10.76 -1.81
N LEU A 140 5.50 9.92 -1.08
CA LEU A 140 6.76 9.36 -1.57
C LEU A 140 6.51 8.35 -2.70
N GLU A 141 5.49 7.50 -2.58
CA GLU A 141 5.06 6.58 -3.64
C GLU A 141 4.65 7.32 -4.90
N SER A 142 3.89 8.40 -4.76
CA SER A 142 3.50 9.27 -5.89
C SER A 142 4.73 9.88 -6.56
N TYR A 143 5.70 10.37 -5.77
CA TYR A 143 6.95 10.92 -6.27
C TYR A 143 7.80 9.88 -7.01
N LEU A 144 7.99 8.70 -6.42
CA LEU A 144 8.68 7.56 -7.03
C LEU A 144 8.01 7.15 -8.35
N SER A 145 6.69 7.02 -8.36
CA SER A 145 5.92 6.65 -9.55
C SER A 145 6.10 7.68 -10.68
N ALA A 146 6.09 8.98 -10.35
CA ALA A 146 6.38 10.04 -11.30
C ALA A 146 7.83 9.96 -11.83
N ARG A 147 8.82 9.69 -10.97
CA ARG A 147 10.23 9.52 -11.38
C ARG A 147 10.41 8.32 -12.32
N ILE A 148 9.74 7.21 -12.03
CA ILE A 148 9.73 6.01 -12.86
C ILE A 148 9.11 6.31 -14.23
N LEU A 149 7.98 7.02 -14.26
CA LEU A 149 7.34 7.43 -15.51
C LEU A 149 8.25 8.35 -16.33
N VAL A 150 8.87 9.36 -15.71
CA VAL A 150 9.81 10.27 -16.38
C VAL A 150 10.99 9.52 -16.99
N GLU A 151 11.54 8.52 -16.29
CA GLU A 151 12.60 7.67 -16.84
C GLU A 151 12.10 6.83 -18.03
N GLY A 152 10.88 6.29 -17.95
CA GLY A 152 10.23 5.61 -19.08
C GLY A 152 10.05 6.51 -20.30
N LEU A 153 9.58 7.74 -20.09
CA LEU A 153 9.43 8.75 -21.15
C LEU A 153 10.78 9.12 -21.77
N ARG A 154 11.82 9.30 -20.95
CA ARG A 154 13.19 9.56 -21.42
C ARG A 154 13.70 8.43 -22.31
N ARG A 155 13.41 7.18 -21.95
CA ARG A 155 13.79 5.98 -22.73
C ARG A 155 12.98 5.83 -24.02
N ALA A 156 11.71 6.24 -24.01
CA ALA A 156 10.86 6.20 -25.20
C ALA A 156 11.32 7.19 -26.30
N GLY A 157 12.03 8.26 -25.92
CA GLY A 157 12.58 9.24 -26.85
C GLY A 157 11.55 10.24 -27.36
N ARG A 158 11.93 11.02 -28.39
CA ARG A 158 11.16 12.19 -28.86
C ARG A 158 9.83 11.85 -29.54
N ASP A 159 9.76 10.71 -30.23
CA ASP A 159 8.57 10.30 -30.99
C ASP A 159 7.64 9.45 -30.12
N LEU A 160 7.23 9.99 -28.96
CA LEU A 160 6.46 9.29 -27.94
C LEU A 160 5.06 8.90 -28.43
N THR A 161 4.73 7.61 -28.30
CA THR A 161 3.36 7.08 -28.40
C THR A 161 3.13 6.08 -27.27
N ARG A 162 1.87 5.70 -27.02
CA ARG A 162 1.53 4.67 -26.03
C ARG A 162 2.22 3.33 -26.34
N GLU A 163 2.27 2.97 -27.62
CA GLU A 163 2.86 1.75 -28.14
C GLU A 163 4.38 1.72 -27.94
N LYS A 164 5.02 2.90 -27.84
CA LYS A 164 6.46 3.03 -27.58
C LYS A 164 6.80 3.14 -26.09
N LEU A 165 5.88 3.67 -25.27
CA LEU A 165 6.12 3.84 -23.83
C LEU A 165 6.24 2.50 -23.09
N ILE A 166 5.35 1.56 -23.37
CA ILE A 166 5.36 0.23 -22.71
C ILE A 166 6.70 -0.50 -22.94
N PRO A 167 7.15 -0.75 -24.19
CA PRO A 167 8.42 -1.42 -24.41
C PRO A 167 9.61 -0.62 -23.87
N ALA A 168 9.53 0.71 -23.80
CA ALA A 168 10.56 1.54 -23.18
C ALA A 168 10.66 1.32 -21.66
N LEU A 169 9.52 1.27 -20.95
CA LEU A 169 9.48 0.92 -19.53
C LEU A 169 10.00 -0.50 -19.29
N GLU A 170 9.68 -1.45 -20.16
CA GLU A 170 10.14 -2.83 -20.08
C GLU A 170 11.66 -3.00 -20.25
N THR A 171 12.39 -1.98 -20.73
CA THR A 171 13.87 -1.97 -20.75
C THR A 171 14.50 -1.64 -19.40
N MET A 172 13.70 -1.22 -18.41
CA MET A 172 14.22 -0.89 -17.09
C MET A 172 14.49 -2.19 -16.33
N HIS A 173 15.75 -2.61 -16.32
CA HIS A 173 16.21 -3.75 -15.54
C HIS A 173 17.12 -3.23 -14.44
N ASP A 174 16.74 -3.49 -13.19
CA ASP A 174 17.50 -3.14 -11.99
C ASP A 174 17.91 -1.65 -11.91
N VAL A 175 17.02 -0.76 -12.35
CA VAL A 175 17.25 0.68 -12.35
C VAL A 175 17.18 1.19 -10.91
N ASN A 176 18.25 1.85 -10.46
CA ASN A 176 18.36 2.36 -9.10
C ASN A 176 17.90 3.82 -9.00
N PHE A 177 16.75 4.04 -8.37
CA PHE A 177 16.26 5.35 -7.96
C PHE A 177 16.74 5.64 -6.54
N GLY A 178 18.03 5.96 -6.39
CA GLY A 178 18.59 6.48 -5.15
C GLY A 178 18.36 5.59 -3.92
N GLY A 179 18.56 4.27 -4.06
CA GLY A 179 18.34 3.26 -3.02
C GLY A 179 17.06 2.44 -3.20
N PHE A 180 16.18 2.83 -4.12
CA PHE A 180 14.99 2.06 -4.50
C PHE A 180 15.17 1.46 -5.90
N ARG A 181 15.25 0.13 -6.00
CA ARG A 181 15.50 -0.56 -7.28
C ARG A 181 14.18 -0.92 -7.96
N VAL A 182 14.11 -0.68 -9.27
CA VAL A 182 12.95 -0.93 -10.12
C VAL A 182 13.34 -1.84 -11.28
N SER A 183 12.51 -2.84 -11.54
CA SER A 183 12.63 -3.71 -12.70
C SER A 183 11.28 -3.95 -13.35
N PHE A 184 11.24 -3.85 -14.67
CA PHE A 184 10.15 -4.31 -15.50
C PHE A 184 10.68 -5.30 -16.54
N SER A 185 9.77 -6.08 -17.10
CA SER A 185 10.02 -6.96 -18.25
C SER A 185 8.71 -7.23 -18.98
N ARG A 186 8.78 -7.86 -20.15
CA ARG A 186 7.59 -8.25 -20.93
C ARG A 186 6.61 -9.14 -20.18
N THR A 187 7.09 -9.89 -19.18
CA THR A 187 6.29 -10.85 -18.41
C THR A 187 6.08 -10.43 -16.96
N ASN A 188 6.70 -9.33 -16.52
CA ASN A 188 6.55 -8.81 -15.18
C ASN A 188 6.48 -7.28 -15.21
N HIS A 189 5.29 -6.76 -14.90
CA HIS A 189 5.01 -5.34 -14.79
C HIS A 189 4.93 -4.85 -13.33
N GLU A 190 5.34 -5.68 -12.37
CA GLU A 190 5.53 -5.28 -10.98
C GLU A 190 6.91 -4.64 -10.81
N ALA A 191 6.91 -3.31 -10.59
CA ALA A 191 8.13 -2.50 -10.55
C ALA A 191 9.13 -2.94 -9.47
N SER A 192 8.63 -3.37 -8.31
CA SER A 192 9.44 -3.65 -7.13
C SER A 192 8.77 -4.72 -6.27
N LYS A 193 9.60 -5.47 -5.54
CA LYS A 193 9.16 -6.42 -4.50
C LYS A 193 9.45 -5.89 -3.09
N PHE A 194 9.75 -4.60 -2.98
CA PHE A 194 10.04 -3.97 -1.70
C PHE A 194 8.80 -4.02 -0.80
N VAL A 195 8.96 -4.57 0.38
CA VAL A 195 7.97 -4.50 1.46
C VAL A 195 8.73 -4.26 2.76
N GLU A 196 8.28 -3.27 3.52
CA GLU A 196 8.76 -2.99 4.88
C GLU A 196 7.56 -2.97 5.83
N LEU A 197 7.67 -3.63 6.98
CA LEU A 197 6.61 -3.58 7.99
C LEU A 197 6.91 -2.42 8.94
N THR A 198 5.90 -1.58 9.17
CA THR A 198 5.95 -0.50 10.16
C THR A 198 4.89 -0.71 11.22
N VAL A 199 5.09 -0.16 12.41
CA VAL A 199 4.10 -0.19 13.50
C VAL A 199 3.83 1.23 13.95
N ILE A 200 2.55 1.57 14.12
CA ILE A 200 2.19 2.88 14.65
C ILE A 200 2.32 2.85 16.17
N GLY A 201 3.27 3.62 16.70
CA GLY A 201 3.59 3.72 18.11
C GLY A 201 2.59 4.56 18.90
N LYS A 202 2.92 4.83 20.17
CA LYS A 202 2.16 5.82 20.96
C LYS A 202 2.26 7.19 20.27
N ASP A 203 1.22 8.01 20.41
CA ASP A 203 1.15 9.36 19.85
C ASP A 203 1.13 9.44 18.32
N GLY A 204 0.88 8.31 17.63
CA GLY A 204 0.77 8.25 16.17
C GLY A 204 2.10 8.25 15.42
N GLN A 205 3.23 8.19 16.12
CA GLN A 205 4.55 8.08 15.50
C GLN A 205 4.68 6.74 14.77
N ILE A 206 5.09 6.75 13.52
CA ILE A 206 5.34 5.53 12.76
C ILE A 206 6.75 5.02 13.05
N LEU A 207 6.83 3.78 13.50
CA LEU A 207 8.07 3.09 13.87
C LEU A 207 8.42 2.06 12.80
N ARG A 208 9.72 1.87 12.61
CA ARG A 208 10.38 0.92 11.71
C ARG A 208 11.24 -0.01 12.55
#